data_AF-A0A2D8MD13-F1
#
_entry.id   AF-A0A2D8MD13-F1
#
_cell.length_a   1.000
_cell.length_b   1.000
_cell.length_c   1.000
_cell.angle_alpha   90.00
_cell.angle_beta   90.00
_cell.angle_gamma   90.00
#
_symmetry.space_group_name_H-M   'P 1'
#
loop_
_entity.id
_entity.type
_entity.pdbx_description
1 polymer ?
#
loop_
_entity_poly.entity_id
_entity_poly.type
_entity_poly.pdbx_seq_one_letter_code
_entity_poly.pdbx_strand_id
1 'polypeptide(L)'
;MLVVVHPGSACGSADFNLGLIEGSRVRERLARTILGWTDEIVVVDNDLSDELETYAMLGLAIANASGRKSAVRVGGDSGKSGWAENVAGQICKVAKHKNVYLTGAWHQPSDEQGCIDRLSRILRRDHGIDSSIMPCSLVL
;
A
#
# COMPACT_ATOMS: atom_id res chain seq x y z
N MET A 1 -2.70 -12.52 2.05
CA MET A 1 -3.38 -11.31 1.54
C MET A 1 -2.36 -10.18 1.45
N LEU A 2 -2.32 -9.47 0.33
CA LEU A 2 -1.47 -8.28 0.16
C LEU A 2 -2.30 -7.02 0.41
N VAL A 3 -1.76 -6.05 1.13
CA VAL A 3 -2.33 -4.71 1.31
C VAL A 3 -1.37 -3.70 0.70
N VAL A 4 -1.83 -2.98 -0.31
CA VAL A 4 -1.06 -1.94 -1.00
C VAL A 4 -1.50 -0.57 -0.46
N VAL A 5 -0.61 0.10 0.26
CA VAL A 5 -0.89 1.36 0.97
C VAL A 5 -0.42 2.55 0.15
N HIS A 6 -1.36 3.44 -0.18
CA HIS A 6 -1.16 4.69 -0.90
C HIS A 6 -0.27 4.54 -2.15
N PRO A 7 -0.66 3.69 -3.12
CA PRO A 7 0.13 3.50 -4.34
C PRO A 7 0.32 4.79 -5.14
N GLY A 8 -0.59 5.77 -5.01
CA GLY A 8 -0.41 7.12 -5.56
C GLY A 8 0.88 7.81 -5.07
N SER A 9 1.23 7.70 -3.79
CA SER A 9 2.49 8.28 -3.28
C SER A 9 3.75 7.57 -3.81
N ALA A 10 3.63 6.42 -4.46
CA ALA A 10 4.77 5.82 -5.18
C ALA A 10 5.04 6.50 -6.53
N CYS A 11 4.21 7.45 -6.95
CA CYS A 11 4.30 8.17 -8.22
C CYS A 11 5.23 9.38 -8.11
N GLY A 12 4.71 10.61 -8.19
CA GLY A 12 5.52 11.83 -8.20
C GLY A 12 6.36 11.99 -6.93
N SER A 13 5.86 11.55 -5.77
CA SER A 13 6.63 11.63 -4.51
C SER A 13 7.85 10.72 -4.51
N ALA A 14 7.81 9.56 -5.19
CA ALA A 14 8.99 8.72 -5.32
C ALA A 14 10.05 9.36 -6.23
N ASP A 15 9.63 10.03 -7.31
CA ASP A 15 10.55 10.76 -8.18
C ASP A 15 11.19 11.95 -7.47
N PHE A 16 10.43 12.64 -6.61
CA PHE A 16 10.93 13.75 -5.82
C PHE A 16 11.97 13.30 -4.77
N ASN A 17 11.67 12.25 -4.00
CA ASN A 17 12.53 11.84 -2.88
C ASN A 17 13.71 10.95 -3.31
N LEU A 18 13.53 10.10 -4.33
CA LEU A 18 14.54 9.12 -4.76
C LEU A 18 15.24 9.50 -6.07
N GLY A 19 14.69 10.49 -6.80
CA GLY A 19 15.09 10.80 -8.17
C GLY A 19 14.48 9.85 -9.19
N LEU A 20 14.43 10.30 -10.45
CA LEU A 20 13.71 9.61 -11.54
C LEU A 20 14.15 8.15 -11.76
N ILE A 21 15.45 7.85 -11.69
CA ILE A 21 15.97 6.51 -11.96
C ILE A 21 15.56 5.54 -10.85
N GLU A 22 15.79 5.92 -9.60
CA GLU A 22 15.48 5.02 -8.47
C GLU A 22 13.98 4.96 -8.21
N GLY A 23 13.26 6.09 -8.32
CA GLY A 23 11.80 6.16 -8.29
C GLY A 23 11.17 5.20 -9.31
N SER A 24 11.67 5.17 -10.54
CA SER A 24 11.21 4.23 -11.58
C SER A 24 11.44 2.77 -11.18
N ARG A 25 12.64 2.43 -10.67
CA ARG A 25 12.99 1.05 -10.27
C ARG A 25 12.14 0.54 -9.11
N VAL A 26 11.89 1.37 -8.09
CA VAL A 26 11.08 0.95 -6.94
C VAL A 26 9.61 0.80 -7.33
N ARG A 27 9.08 1.68 -8.18
CA ARG A 27 7.73 1.52 -8.75
C ARG A 27 7.59 0.24 -9.57
N GLU A 28 8.57 -0.06 -10.41
CA GLU A 28 8.57 -1.29 -11.20
C GLU A 28 8.57 -2.53 -10.30
N ARG A 29 9.39 -2.53 -9.25
CA ARG A 29 9.43 -3.64 -8.28
C ARG A 29 8.07 -3.80 -7.58
N LEU A 30 7.46 -2.70 -7.15
CA LEU A 30 6.12 -2.71 -6.55
C LEU A 30 5.07 -3.26 -7.51
N ALA A 31 5.06 -2.78 -8.76
CA ALA A 31 4.12 -3.23 -9.79
C ALA A 31 4.26 -4.74 -10.07
N ARG A 32 5.50 -5.25 -10.20
CA ARG A 32 5.77 -6.68 -10.39
C ARG A 32 5.26 -7.52 -9.22
N THR A 33 5.47 -7.07 -7.98
CA THR A 33 4.94 -7.76 -6.79
C THR A 33 3.42 -7.85 -6.84
N ILE A 34 2.73 -6.74 -7.16
CA ILE A 34 1.26 -6.70 -7.24
C ILE A 34 0.73 -7.62 -8.33
N LEU A 35 1.34 -7.59 -9.52
CA LEU A 35 0.94 -8.43 -10.65
C LEU A 35 1.17 -9.92 -10.38
N GLY A 36 2.28 -10.26 -9.72
CA GLY A 36 2.63 -11.65 -9.38
C GLY A 36 1.88 -12.21 -8.17
N TRP A 37 1.19 -11.37 -7.39
CA TRP A 37 0.44 -11.83 -6.22
C TRP A 37 -0.81 -12.58 -6.65
N THR A 38 -1.01 -13.80 -6.14
CA THR A 38 -2.13 -14.69 -6.56
C THR A 38 -3.32 -14.64 -5.61
N ASP A 39 -3.10 -14.30 -4.33
CA ASP A 39 -4.15 -14.21 -3.34
C ASP A 39 -4.89 -12.86 -3.40
N GLU A 40 -5.77 -12.66 -2.42
CA GLU A 40 -6.49 -11.41 -2.19
C GLU A 40 -5.57 -10.20 -2.03
N ILE A 41 -5.96 -9.09 -2.66
CA ILE A 41 -5.28 -7.79 -2.60
C ILE A 41 -6.26 -6.73 -2.10
N VAL A 42 -5.86 -5.96 -1.11
CA VAL A 42 -6.54 -4.75 -0.65
C VAL A 42 -5.72 -3.54 -1.10
N VAL A 43 -6.35 -2.56 -1.72
CA VAL A 43 -5.71 -1.30 -2.13
C VAL A 43 -6.23 -0.19 -1.24
N VAL A 44 -5.34 0.48 -0.51
CA VAL A 44 -5.67 1.63 0.34
C VAL A 44 -5.28 2.90 -0.41
N ASP A 45 -6.26 3.65 -0.88
CA ASP A 45 -6.08 4.79 -1.78
C ASP A 45 -6.56 6.11 -1.19
N ASN A 46 -6.10 7.22 -1.77
CA ASN A 46 -6.45 8.58 -1.37
C ASN A 46 -6.46 9.51 -2.60
N ASP A 47 -6.41 10.82 -2.39
CA ASP A 47 -6.48 11.80 -3.48
C ASP A 47 -5.22 11.79 -4.38
N LEU A 48 -4.09 11.21 -3.93
CA LEU A 48 -2.87 11.08 -4.76
C LEU A 48 -2.94 9.95 -5.78
N SER A 49 -4.03 9.18 -5.80
CA SER A 49 -4.22 8.07 -6.74
C SER A 49 -4.42 8.53 -8.18
N ASP A 50 -4.74 9.80 -8.41
CA ASP A 50 -4.93 10.39 -9.74
C ASP A 50 -3.64 10.32 -10.58
N GLU A 51 -2.47 10.29 -9.95
CA GLU A 51 -1.20 10.17 -10.66
C GLU A 51 -1.01 8.77 -11.29
N LEU A 52 -1.68 7.72 -10.80
CA LEU A 52 -1.47 6.35 -11.23
C LEU A 52 -1.66 6.15 -12.74
N GLU A 53 -2.54 6.94 -13.37
CA GLU A 53 -2.79 6.92 -14.82
C GLU A 53 -1.56 7.32 -15.64
N THR A 54 -0.69 8.16 -15.06
CA THR A 54 0.54 8.64 -15.70
C THR A 54 1.67 7.59 -15.60
N TYR A 55 1.61 6.69 -14.61
CA TYR A 55 2.66 5.69 -14.35
C TYR A 55 2.20 4.30 -14.82
N ALA A 56 2.20 4.10 -16.13
CA ALA A 56 1.57 2.98 -16.83
C ALA A 56 1.70 1.59 -16.16
N MET A 57 2.89 1.17 -15.74
CA MET A 57 3.04 -0.17 -15.14
C MET A 57 2.39 -0.27 -13.75
N LEU A 58 2.57 0.74 -12.89
CA LEU A 58 1.98 0.73 -11.56
C LEU A 58 0.46 0.96 -11.65
N GLY A 59 0.02 1.88 -12.50
CA GLY A 59 -1.39 2.09 -12.80
C GLY A 59 -2.08 0.81 -13.29
N LEU A 60 -1.47 0.09 -14.24
CA LEU A 60 -1.98 -1.20 -14.71
C LEU A 60 -2.02 -2.25 -13.58
N ALA A 61 -0.98 -2.32 -12.75
CA ALA A 61 -0.93 -3.26 -11.63
C ALA A 61 -2.06 -3.00 -10.61
N ILE A 62 -2.31 -1.73 -10.27
CA ILE A 62 -3.40 -1.35 -9.36
C ILE A 62 -4.76 -1.58 -10.00
N ALA A 63 -4.96 -1.19 -11.27
CA ALA A 63 -6.21 -1.44 -11.99
C ALA A 63 -6.53 -2.94 -12.05
N ASN A 64 -5.53 -3.78 -12.35
CA ASN A 64 -5.67 -5.23 -12.34
C ASN A 64 -5.96 -5.76 -10.94
N ALA A 65 -5.31 -5.23 -9.90
CA ALA A 65 -5.59 -5.62 -8.52
C ALA A 65 -7.03 -5.28 -8.14
N SER A 66 -7.49 -4.06 -8.43
CA SER A 66 -8.85 -3.57 -8.14
C SER A 66 -9.95 -4.27 -8.96
N GLY A 67 -9.64 -4.78 -10.14
CA GLY A 67 -10.57 -5.55 -10.97
C GLY A 67 -10.81 -7.00 -10.49
N ARG A 68 -10.05 -7.50 -9.52
CA ARG A 68 -10.23 -8.86 -8.99
C ARG A 68 -11.50 -8.94 -8.14
N LYS A 69 -12.22 -10.06 -8.20
CA LYS A 69 -13.40 -10.30 -7.34
C LYS A 69 -13.11 -10.20 -5.84
N SER A 70 -11.86 -10.46 -5.45
CA SER A 70 -11.39 -10.36 -4.07
C SER A 70 -10.81 -8.98 -3.73
N ALA A 71 -10.89 -7.99 -4.61
CA ALA A 71 -10.28 -6.70 -4.36
C ALA A 71 -11.15 -5.84 -3.45
N VAL A 72 -10.53 -5.19 -2.47
CA VAL A 72 -11.18 -4.15 -1.67
C VAL A 72 -10.38 -2.86 -1.84
N ARG A 73 -11.03 -1.80 -2.33
CA ARG A 73 -10.45 -0.46 -2.34
C ARG A 73 -10.96 0.31 -1.13
N VAL A 74 -10.04 0.76 -0.29
CA VAL A 74 -10.35 1.47 0.96
C VAL A 74 -9.82 2.89 0.86
N GLY A 75 -10.68 3.89 1.11
CA GLY A 75 -10.23 5.27 1.25
C GLY A 75 -9.44 5.45 2.56
N GLY A 76 -8.21 5.94 2.46
CA GLY A 76 -7.37 6.28 3.61
C GLY A 76 -6.52 7.50 3.28
N ASP A 77 -6.96 8.69 3.67
CA ASP A 77 -6.15 9.89 3.52
C ASP A 77 -5.27 10.06 4.76
N SER A 78 -3.95 10.01 4.58
CA SER A 78 -2.99 10.11 5.67
C SER A 78 -3.02 11.46 6.39
N GLY A 79 -3.58 12.50 5.77
CA GLY A 79 -3.83 13.81 6.37
C GLY A 79 -5.03 13.86 7.32
N LYS A 80 -5.89 12.83 7.33
CA LYS A 80 -7.07 12.77 8.19
C LYS A 80 -6.80 12.00 9.48
N SER A 81 -7.28 12.53 10.61
CA SER A 81 -7.23 11.80 11.88
C SER A 81 -8.04 10.50 11.79
N GLY A 82 -7.52 9.41 12.35
CA GLY A 82 -8.22 8.12 12.41
C GLY A 82 -8.21 7.29 11.11
N TRP A 83 -7.47 7.70 10.07
CA TRP A 83 -7.46 6.98 8.79
C TRP A 83 -6.97 5.53 8.93
N ALA A 84 -5.91 5.31 9.70
CA ALA A 84 -5.27 4.01 9.86
C ALA A 84 -6.19 3.05 10.63
N GLU A 85 -6.88 3.55 11.65
CA GLU A 85 -7.90 2.83 12.43
C GLU A 85 -9.08 2.41 11.56
N ASN A 86 -9.57 3.30 10.69
CA ASN A 86 -10.64 2.97 9.74
C ASN A 86 -10.20 1.88 8.76
N VAL A 87 -9.04 2.06 8.13
CA VAL A 87 -8.48 1.10 7.17
C VAL A 87 -8.25 -0.26 7.82
N ALA A 88 -7.64 -0.29 9.01
CA ALA A 88 -7.40 -1.52 9.76
C ALA A 88 -8.71 -2.25 10.07
N GLY A 89 -9.75 -1.54 10.52
CA GLY A 89 -11.07 -2.12 10.76
C GLY A 89 -11.70 -2.74 9.50
N GLN A 90 -11.44 -2.18 8.31
CA GLN A 90 -11.89 -2.78 7.05
C GLN A 90 -11.06 -4.01 6.65
N ILE A 91 -9.74 -3.94 6.79
CA ILE A 91 -8.82 -5.06 6.57
C ILE A 91 -9.22 -6.27 7.45
N CYS A 92 -9.55 -6.04 8.72
CA CYS A 92 -9.91 -7.11 9.65
C CYS A 92 -11.15 -7.90 9.23
N LYS A 93 -12.12 -7.25 8.57
CA LYS A 93 -13.34 -7.90 8.09
C LYS A 93 -13.06 -8.92 6.98
N VAL A 94 -11.97 -8.73 6.23
CA VAL A 94 -11.60 -9.57 5.08
C VAL A 94 -10.39 -10.47 5.33
N ALA A 95 -9.52 -10.10 6.27
CA ALA A 95 -8.30 -10.83 6.57
C ALA A 95 -8.53 -12.27 7.06
N LYS A 96 -9.62 -12.58 7.76
CA LYS A 96 -10.09 -13.93 8.19
C LYS A 96 -8.99 -15.03 8.24
N HIS A 97 -8.10 -14.96 9.24
CA HIS A 97 -6.98 -15.90 9.49
C HIS A 97 -5.84 -15.94 8.44
N LYS A 98 -5.81 -15.00 7.49
CA LYS A 98 -4.76 -14.93 6.47
C LYS A 98 -3.53 -14.21 7.01
N ASN A 99 -2.37 -14.63 6.52
CA ASN A 99 -1.15 -13.82 6.62
C ASN A 99 -1.38 -12.49 5.88
N VAL A 100 -1.08 -11.39 6.56
CA VAL A 100 -1.20 -10.03 6.03
C VAL A 100 0.17 -9.51 5.65
N TYR A 101 0.34 -9.16 4.38
CA TYR A 101 1.56 -8.56 3.85
C TYR A 101 1.27 -7.11 3.48
N LEU A 102 2.08 -6.16 3.95
CA LEU A 102 1.93 -4.75 3.65
C LEU A 102 2.98 -4.30 2.65
N THR A 103 2.58 -3.48 1.68
CA THR A 103 3.47 -2.81 0.74
C THR A 103 2.89 -1.48 0.29
N GLY A 104 3.52 -0.79 -0.64
CA GLY A 104 3.09 0.51 -1.15
C GLY A 104 4.12 1.60 -0.84
N ALA A 105 3.63 2.80 -0.55
CA ALA A 105 4.46 3.98 -0.37
C ALA A 105 4.60 4.42 1.08
N TRP A 106 5.73 5.08 1.37
CA TRP A 106 6.06 5.71 2.64
C TRP A 106 6.16 4.70 3.80
N HIS A 107 7.16 3.82 3.69
CA HIS A 107 7.70 3.02 4.78
C HIS A 107 8.88 3.77 5.42
N GLN A 108 8.84 4.00 6.72
CA GLN A 108 9.88 4.75 7.43
C GLN A 108 10.28 3.98 8.71
N PRO A 109 11.18 2.99 8.60
CA PRO A 109 11.49 2.09 9.72
C PRO A 109 12.25 2.77 10.87
N SER A 110 12.85 3.95 10.65
CA SER A 110 13.67 4.64 11.64
C SER A 110 12.86 5.32 12.75
N ASP A 111 11.68 5.85 12.42
CA ASP A 111 10.80 6.53 13.38
C ASP A 111 9.36 6.01 13.33
N GLU A 112 9.09 5.01 12.48
CA GLU A 112 7.80 4.38 12.25
C GLU A 112 6.66 5.37 11.94
N GLN A 113 6.98 6.53 11.36
CA GLN A 113 5.98 7.53 10.96
C GLN A 113 5.39 7.28 9.58
N GLY A 114 5.96 6.34 8.82
CA GLY A 114 5.44 5.91 7.53
C GLY A 114 4.01 5.40 7.61
N CYS A 115 3.25 5.56 6.52
CA CYS A 115 1.87 5.09 6.44
C CYS A 115 1.77 3.57 6.60
N ILE A 116 2.75 2.83 6.05
CA ILE A 116 2.81 1.38 6.16
C ILE A 116 3.07 0.97 7.62
N ASP A 117 4.02 1.63 8.28
CA ASP A 117 4.39 1.36 9.67
C ASP A 117 3.25 1.66 10.63
N ARG A 118 2.59 2.81 10.44
CA ARG A 118 1.41 3.19 11.23
C ARG A 118 0.29 2.16 11.09
N LEU A 119 -0.03 1.74 9.86
CA LEU A 119 -1.07 0.73 9.64
C LEU A 119 -0.69 -0.62 10.26
N SER A 120 0.56 -1.05 10.12
CA SER A 120 1.10 -2.27 10.74
C SER A 120 0.90 -2.25 12.26
N ARG A 121 1.23 -1.13 12.91
CA ARG A 121 1.10 -0.95 14.36
C ARG A 121 -0.36 -1.04 14.81
N ILE A 122 -1.28 -0.39 14.09
CA ILE A 122 -2.71 -0.41 14.41
C ILE A 122 -3.29 -1.82 14.23
N LEU A 123 -2.95 -2.51 13.14
CA LEU A 123 -3.37 -3.90 12.91
C LEU A 123 -2.94 -4.82 14.05
N ARG A 124 -1.70 -4.69 14.53
CA ARG A 124 -1.21 -5.46 15.68
C ARG A 124 -1.90 -5.06 16.98
N ARG A 125 -1.91 -3.76 17.30
CA ARG A 125 -2.37 -3.23 18.60
C ARG A 125 -3.87 -3.43 18.82
N ASP A 126 -4.67 -3.10 17.82
CA ASP A 126 -6.12 -2.97 17.98
C ASP A 126 -6.87 -4.22 17.50
N HIS A 127 -6.22 -5.05 16.69
CA HIS A 127 -6.85 -6.21 16.05
C HIS A 127 -6.08 -7.53 16.19
N GLY A 128 -4.90 -7.52 16.82
CA GLY A 128 -4.09 -8.73 17.01
C GLY A 128 -3.61 -9.37 15.70
N ILE A 129 -3.57 -8.61 14.60
CA ILE A 129 -3.11 -9.07 13.30
C ILE A 129 -1.63 -8.76 13.17
N ASP A 130 -0.80 -9.79 13.16
CA ASP A 130 0.58 -9.66 12.75
C ASP A 130 0.67 -9.50 11.23
N SER A 131 1.39 -8.46 10.81
CA SER A 131 1.62 -8.16 9.41
C SER A 131 3.11 -8.10 9.09
N SER A 132 3.47 -8.49 7.87
CA SER A 132 4.84 -8.44 7.38
C SER A 132 4.98 -7.33 6.33
N ILE A 133 5.88 -6.38 6.56
CA ILE A 133 6.19 -5.33 5.58
C ILE A 133 7.10 -5.92 4.50
N MET A 134 6.69 -5.75 3.24
CA MET A 134 7.38 -6.35 2.09
C MET A 134 8.62 -5.54 1.70
N PRO A 135 9.70 -6.18 1.20
CA PRO A 135 10.92 -5.49 0.75
C PRO A 135 10.73 -4.54 -0.45
N CYS A 136 9.58 -4.57 -1.11
CA CYS A 136 9.22 -3.67 -2.20
C CYS A 136 8.44 -2.42 -1.73
N SER A 137 8.30 -2.23 -0.42
CA SER A 137 7.74 -1.00 0.15
C SER A 137 8.70 0.16 -0.05
N LEU A 138 8.20 1.30 -0.53
CA LEU A 138 9.03 2.46 -0.82
C LEU A 138 9.35 3.21 0.47
N VAL A 139 10.63 3.42 0.73
CA VAL A 139 11.10 4.38 1.73
C VAL A 139 11.16 5.74 1.04
N LEU A 140 10.35 6.68 1.52
CA LEU A 140 10.20 8.03 0.96
C LEU A 140 10.54 9.08 2.02
#